data_AF-A0A5C3QS09-F1
#
_entry.id   AF-A0A5C3QS09-F1
#
_cell.length_a   1.000
_cell.length_b   1.000
_cell.length_c   1.000
_cell.angle_alpha   90.00
_cell.angle_beta   90.00
_cell.angle_gamma   90.00
#
_symmetry.space_group_name_H-M   'P 1'
#
loop_
_entity.id
_entity.type
_entity.pdbx_description
1 polymer ?
#
loop_
_entity_poly.entity_id
_entity_poly.type
_entity_poly.pdbx_seq_one_letter_code
_entity_poly.pdbx_strand_id
1 'polypeptide(L)'
;EIDARRALLADRLFFDILLSAGSSPSSSSYDALYPPTTPEALNSLLHAIEETSYDGLKKGCLVYYLLKWHLDGREGELVRMRMLPPQFTALVDAYWHLDAGVNVPHAVSILCDSRLNQDYSSNILHALSLAGEDSSRLVLRYVRTATPTLCQPDDIDIYTLALAENSLVDAWNYQRTFGEGMETRQRLVEKILDWCLGKFLSFFQFPSHMLMELRQPPAPKPSKPSSPSPLPQPNSPS
;
A
#
# COMPACT_ATOMS: atom_id res chain seq x y z
N GLU A 1 -5.78 5.74 -18.05
CA GLU A 1 -5.85 4.54 -17.18
C GLU A 1 -4.58 4.38 -16.36
N ILE A 2 -3.41 4.29 -16.99
CA ILE A 2 -2.12 4.21 -16.28
C ILE A 2 -1.79 5.44 -15.40
N ASP A 3 -2.20 6.65 -15.78
CA ASP A 3 -2.03 7.83 -14.91
C ASP A 3 -2.91 7.77 -13.64
N ALA A 4 -4.12 7.24 -13.76
CA ALA A 4 -4.99 7.00 -12.60
C ALA A 4 -4.38 5.91 -11.70
N ARG A 5 -3.76 4.89 -12.32
CA ARG A 5 -3.06 3.83 -11.59
C ARG A 5 -1.80 4.35 -10.89
N ARG A 6 -1.05 5.24 -11.54
CA ARG A 6 0.09 5.95 -10.94
C ARG A 6 -0.35 6.75 -9.71
N ALA A 7 -1.45 7.50 -9.80
CA ALA A 7 -2.00 8.23 -8.65
C ALA A 7 -2.34 7.32 -7.46
N LEU A 8 -2.81 6.10 -7.72
CA LEU A 8 -3.06 5.11 -6.67
C LEU A 8 -1.76 4.53 -6.07
N LEU A 9 -0.69 4.42 -6.87
CA LEU A 9 0.61 3.88 -6.46
C LEU A 9 1.55 4.98 -5.89
N ALA A 10 0.98 5.98 -5.21
CA ALA A 10 1.73 7.11 -4.64
C ALA A 10 2.58 7.86 -5.68
N ASP A 11 1.98 8.10 -6.84
CA ASP A 11 2.57 8.78 -8.00
C ASP A 11 3.81 8.12 -8.60
N ARG A 12 4.03 6.82 -8.32
CA ARG A 12 5.21 6.11 -8.78
C ARG A 12 4.93 4.67 -9.20
N LEU A 13 5.22 4.37 -10.47
CA LEU A 13 5.15 3.03 -11.02
C LEU A 13 6.45 2.25 -10.77
N PHE A 14 6.40 0.93 -10.82
CA PHE A 14 7.60 0.09 -10.77
C PHE A 14 8.56 0.43 -11.91
N PHE A 15 8.03 0.75 -13.09
CA PHE A 15 8.88 1.23 -14.18
C PHE A 15 9.67 2.49 -13.80
N ASP A 16 9.03 3.46 -13.12
CA ASP A 16 9.67 4.70 -12.69
C ASP A 16 10.75 4.41 -11.63
N ILE A 17 10.50 3.46 -10.73
CA ILE A 17 11.48 2.99 -9.73
C ILE A 17 12.69 2.35 -10.41
N LEU A 18 12.47 1.45 -11.37
CA LEU A 18 13.55 0.79 -12.09
C LEU A 18 14.37 1.77 -12.93
N LEU A 19 13.72 2.71 -13.61
CA LEU A 19 14.41 3.71 -14.42
C LEU A 19 15.25 4.64 -13.53
N SER A 20 14.65 5.18 -12.46
CA SER A 20 15.34 6.11 -11.55
C SER A 20 16.50 5.45 -10.78
N ALA A 21 16.41 4.15 -10.46
CA ALA A 21 17.50 3.43 -9.80
C ALA A 21 18.76 3.26 -10.67
N GLY A 22 18.65 3.43 -11.99
CA GLY A 22 19.78 3.37 -12.92
C GLY A 22 20.31 4.73 -13.34
N SER A 23 19.56 5.79 -13.08
CA SER A 23 19.85 7.15 -13.51
C SER A 23 20.82 7.87 -12.56
N SER A 24 21.62 8.78 -13.11
CA SER A 24 22.45 9.67 -12.30
C SER A 24 21.60 10.77 -11.66
N PRO A 25 21.95 11.24 -10.44
CA PRO A 25 21.17 12.25 -9.70
C PRO A 25 21.12 13.63 -10.39
N SER A 26 21.94 13.84 -11.42
CA SER A 26 21.99 15.08 -12.22
C SER A 26 20.94 15.15 -13.32
N SER A 27 20.27 14.04 -13.64
CA SER A 27 19.34 13.97 -14.77
C SER A 27 17.91 14.12 -14.28
N SER A 28 17.25 15.21 -14.67
CA SER A 28 15.98 15.66 -14.11
C SER A 28 14.76 14.85 -14.62
N SER A 29 13.84 14.53 -13.71
CA SER A 29 12.44 14.10 -13.90
C SER A 29 12.15 12.95 -14.88
N TYR A 30 12.64 11.75 -14.57
CA TYR A 30 12.22 10.50 -15.24
C TYR A 30 10.78 10.07 -14.90
N ASP A 31 10.21 10.59 -13.81
CA ASP A 31 8.91 10.16 -13.26
C ASP A 31 7.71 10.46 -14.20
N ALA A 32 7.92 11.22 -15.29
CA ALA A 32 6.88 11.59 -16.26
C ALA A 32 7.16 11.13 -17.70
N LEU A 33 8.27 10.40 -17.96
CA LEU A 33 8.60 9.94 -19.32
C LEU A 33 7.75 8.74 -19.77
N TYR A 34 7.23 8.00 -18.80
CA TYR A 34 6.37 6.85 -19.03
C TYR A 34 4.93 7.19 -18.59
N PRO A 35 3.89 6.74 -19.30
CA PRO A 35 3.93 6.08 -20.61
C PRO A 35 4.28 7.08 -21.73
N PRO A 36 5.03 6.67 -22.76
CA PRO A 36 5.23 7.51 -23.94
C PRO A 36 3.94 7.58 -24.77
N THR A 37 3.39 8.78 -24.95
CA THR A 37 2.15 9.01 -25.73
C THR A 37 2.41 9.38 -27.19
N THR A 38 3.63 9.82 -27.51
CA THR A 38 4.06 10.19 -28.86
C THR A 38 5.36 9.45 -29.25
N PRO A 39 5.64 9.28 -30.56
CA PRO A 39 6.88 8.66 -30.99
C PRO A 39 8.12 9.45 -30.54
N GLU A 40 8.03 10.77 -30.40
CA GLU A 40 9.09 11.61 -29.84
C GLU A 40 9.31 11.31 -28.35
N ALA A 41 8.24 11.15 -27.57
CA ALA A 41 8.33 10.76 -26.17
C ALA A 41 8.95 9.37 -26.00
N LEU A 42 8.62 8.43 -26.89
CA LEU A 42 9.24 7.11 -26.91
C LEU A 42 10.75 7.20 -27.20
N ASN A 43 11.16 7.97 -28.20
CA ASN A 43 12.58 8.16 -28.51
C ASN A 43 13.34 8.80 -27.33
N SER A 44 12.75 9.79 -26.67
CA SER A 44 13.31 10.40 -25.46
C SER A 44 13.43 9.39 -24.31
N LEU A 45 12.42 8.52 -24.12
CA LEU A 45 12.47 7.48 -23.10
C LEU A 45 13.53 6.42 -23.42
N LEU A 46 13.68 6.02 -24.68
CA LEU A 46 14.74 5.09 -25.08
C LEU A 46 16.13 5.71 -24.90
N HIS A 47 16.29 7.00 -25.21
CA HIS A 47 17.54 7.73 -24.94
C HIS A 47 17.83 7.77 -23.44
N ALA A 48 16.83 8.07 -22.62
CA ALA A 48 16.93 8.04 -21.16
C ALA A 48 17.37 6.67 -20.64
N ILE A 49 16.85 5.57 -21.19
CA ILE A 49 17.28 4.20 -20.86
C ILE A 49 18.76 3.99 -21.23
N GLU A 50 19.19 4.45 -22.40
CA GLU A 50 20.58 4.31 -22.84
C GLU A 50 21.56 5.12 -21.99
N GLU A 51 21.13 6.26 -21.44
CA GLU A 51 21.95 7.09 -20.54
C GLU A 51 22.05 6.53 -19.11
N THR A 52 21.26 5.51 -18.75
CA THR A 52 21.38 4.88 -17.43
C THR A 52 22.75 4.21 -17.25
N SER A 53 23.18 4.14 -16.00
CA SER A 53 24.40 3.43 -15.56
C SER A 53 24.30 1.89 -15.64
N TYR A 54 23.16 1.38 -16.11
CA TYR A 54 22.89 -0.03 -16.24
C TYR A 54 23.68 -0.72 -17.34
N ASP A 55 23.90 -2.02 -17.16
CA ASP A 55 24.47 -2.89 -18.18
C ASP A 55 23.44 -3.20 -19.28
N GLY A 56 23.91 -3.82 -20.37
CA GLY A 56 23.05 -4.15 -21.51
C GLY A 56 21.87 -5.07 -21.14
N LEU A 57 22.04 -5.89 -20.10
CA LEU A 57 20.99 -6.76 -19.58
C LEU A 57 19.86 -5.94 -18.96
N LYS A 58 20.16 -5.11 -17.95
CA LYS A 58 19.13 -4.28 -17.28
C LYS A 58 18.49 -3.27 -18.23
N LYS A 59 19.25 -2.68 -19.16
CA LYS A 59 18.69 -1.85 -20.24
C LYS A 59 17.74 -2.66 -21.12
N GLY A 60 18.11 -3.90 -21.47
CA GLY A 60 17.25 -4.84 -22.19
C GLY A 60 15.95 -5.15 -21.45
N CYS A 61 16.00 -5.31 -20.13
CA CYS A 61 14.83 -5.51 -19.28
C CYS A 61 13.87 -4.31 -19.27
N LEU A 62 14.40 -3.08 -19.26
CA LEU A 62 13.58 -1.86 -19.39
C LEU A 62 12.88 -1.78 -20.74
N VAL A 63 13.57 -2.10 -21.83
CA VAL A 63 12.96 -2.16 -23.18
C VAL A 63 11.92 -3.28 -23.27
N TYR A 64 12.21 -4.45 -22.68
CA TYR A 64 11.25 -5.55 -22.58
C TYR A 64 9.95 -5.11 -21.88
N TYR A 65 10.07 -4.36 -20.77
CA TYR A 65 8.93 -3.77 -20.06
C TYR A 65 8.05 -2.93 -21.00
N LEU A 66 8.67 -2.04 -21.79
CA LEU A 66 7.96 -1.17 -22.72
C LEU A 66 7.24 -1.94 -23.82
N LEU A 67 7.89 -2.96 -24.39
CA LEU A 67 7.28 -3.79 -25.43
C LEU A 67 6.05 -4.54 -24.91
N LYS A 68 6.09 -4.98 -23.65
CA LYS A 68 4.96 -5.68 -23.02
C LYS A 68 3.69 -4.85 -22.98
N TRP A 69 3.79 -3.52 -22.96
CA TRP A 69 2.61 -2.65 -23.00
C TRP A 69 1.79 -2.79 -24.28
N HIS A 70 2.41 -3.19 -25.38
CA HIS A 70 1.73 -3.35 -26.67
C HIS A 70 1.02 -4.69 -26.85
N LEU A 71 1.33 -5.68 -26.00
CA LEU A 71 0.69 -7.02 -26.03
C LEU A 71 0.70 -7.68 -27.42
N ASP A 72 1.74 -7.47 -28.21
CA ASP A 72 1.85 -7.94 -29.60
C ASP A 72 2.95 -8.98 -29.84
N GLY A 73 3.63 -9.45 -28.79
CA GLY A 73 4.59 -10.54 -28.83
C GLY A 73 6.02 -10.13 -29.24
N ARG A 74 6.26 -8.84 -29.55
CA ARG A 74 7.59 -8.33 -29.91
C ARG A 74 8.62 -8.51 -28.79
N GLU A 75 8.15 -8.54 -27.55
CA GLU A 75 8.99 -8.78 -26.37
C GLU A 75 9.69 -10.15 -26.45
N GLY A 76 9.07 -11.17 -27.04
CA GLY A 76 9.66 -12.50 -27.19
C GLY A 76 10.87 -12.52 -28.13
N GLU A 77 10.83 -11.75 -29.22
CA GLU A 77 11.97 -11.63 -30.12
C GLU A 77 13.13 -10.87 -29.46
N LEU A 78 12.83 -9.84 -28.66
CA LEU A 78 13.84 -9.12 -27.88
C LEU A 78 14.55 -10.06 -26.90
N VAL A 79 13.80 -10.90 -26.18
CA VAL A 79 14.36 -11.89 -25.24
C VAL A 79 15.32 -12.83 -25.97
N ARG A 80 14.93 -13.32 -27.14
CA ARG A 80 15.75 -14.22 -27.96
C ARG A 80 17.00 -13.53 -28.50
N MET A 81 16.87 -12.30 -29.01
CA MET A 81 17.97 -11.55 -29.61
C MET A 81 19.00 -11.10 -28.57
N ARG A 82 18.54 -10.65 -27.40
CA ARG A 82 19.40 -10.16 -26.30
C ARG A 82 19.76 -11.23 -25.27
N MET A 83 19.29 -12.48 -25.47
CA MET A 83 19.50 -13.60 -24.56
C MET A 83 19.14 -13.25 -23.11
N LEU A 84 18.00 -12.57 -22.91
CA LEU A 84 17.57 -12.12 -21.59
C LEU A 84 17.26 -13.35 -20.71
N PRO A 85 17.88 -13.50 -19.54
CA PRO A 85 17.64 -14.66 -18.69
C PRO A 85 16.20 -14.65 -18.13
N PRO A 86 15.55 -15.83 -18.01
CA PRO A 86 14.14 -15.95 -17.61
C PRO A 86 13.81 -15.30 -16.27
N GLN A 87 14.75 -15.30 -15.32
CA GLN A 87 14.54 -14.70 -14.01
C GLN A 87 14.37 -13.17 -14.07
N PHE A 88 15.04 -12.51 -15.00
CA PHE A 88 14.92 -11.06 -15.17
C PHE A 88 13.63 -10.71 -15.90
N THR A 89 13.28 -11.46 -16.95
CA THR A 89 12.02 -11.25 -17.68
C THR A 89 10.82 -11.57 -16.79
N ALA A 90 10.88 -12.61 -15.97
CA ALA A 90 9.82 -12.94 -15.01
C ALA A 90 9.63 -11.84 -13.96
N LEU A 91 10.71 -11.28 -13.41
CA LEU A 91 10.60 -10.19 -12.44
C LEU A 91 9.98 -8.93 -13.09
N VAL A 92 10.43 -8.59 -14.30
CA VAL A 92 9.84 -7.48 -15.07
C VAL A 92 8.36 -7.75 -15.38
N ASP A 93 8.01 -8.98 -15.75
CA ASP A 93 6.63 -9.38 -16.00
C ASP A 93 5.74 -9.17 -14.77
N ALA A 94 6.24 -9.55 -13.59
CA ALA A 94 5.51 -9.34 -12.34
C ALA A 94 5.27 -7.85 -12.09
N TYR A 95 6.30 -7.00 -12.23
CA TYR A 95 6.15 -5.56 -12.07
C TYR A 95 5.18 -4.94 -13.08
N TRP A 96 5.23 -5.38 -14.34
CA TRP A 96 4.28 -4.96 -15.36
C TRP A 96 2.83 -5.29 -14.97
N HIS A 97 2.57 -6.49 -14.46
CA HIS A 97 1.24 -6.87 -13.98
C HIS A 97 0.76 -6.02 -12.79
N LEU A 98 1.68 -5.62 -11.90
CA LEU A 98 1.36 -4.74 -10.77
C LEU A 98 1.05 -3.30 -11.21
N ASP A 99 1.88 -2.74 -12.10
CA ASP A 99 1.70 -1.40 -12.67
C ASP A 99 0.46 -1.30 -13.55
N ALA A 100 0.18 -2.31 -14.36
CA ALA A 100 -1.03 -2.36 -15.18
C ALA A 100 -2.28 -2.65 -14.33
N GLY A 101 -2.12 -3.27 -13.15
CA GLY A 101 -3.25 -3.74 -12.34
C GLY A 101 -3.99 -4.93 -12.96
N VAL A 102 -3.41 -5.60 -13.95
CA VAL A 102 -4.02 -6.69 -14.70
C VAL A 102 -3.39 -8.01 -14.29
N ASN A 103 -4.21 -9.01 -13.96
CA ASN A 103 -3.75 -10.34 -13.55
C ASN A 103 -2.74 -10.31 -12.38
N VAL A 104 -3.03 -9.48 -11.37
CA VAL A 104 -2.24 -9.37 -10.14
C VAL A 104 -1.97 -10.72 -9.46
N PRO A 105 -2.91 -11.70 -9.43
CA PRO A 105 -2.62 -13.03 -8.90
C PRO A 105 -1.45 -13.75 -9.59
N HIS A 106 -1.28 -13.55 -10.90
CA HIS A 106 -0.16 -14.09 -11.64
C HIS A 106 1.15 -13.39 -11.25
N ALA A 107 1.14 -12.07 -11.09
CA ALA A 107 2.29 -11.33 -10.56
C ALA A 107 2.76 -11.90 -9.23
N VAL A 108 1.83 -12.12 -8.29
CA VAL A 108 2.14 -12.73 -6.99
C VAL A 108 2.75 -14.11 -7.17
N SER A 109 2.19 -14.95 -8.05
CA SER A 109 2.75 -16.29 -8.28
C SER A 109 4.21 -16.27 -8.73
N ILE A 110 4.59 -15.28 -9.55
CA ILE A 110 5.98 -15.08 -9.99
C ILE A 110 6.83 -14.58 -8.82
N LEU A 111 6.37 -13.56 -8.09
CA LEU A 111 7.08 -12.98 -6.94
C LEU A 111 7.25 -13.95 -5.77
N CYS A 112 6.51 -15.06 -5.73
CA CYS A 112 6.70 -16.12 -4.75
C CYS A 112 7.93 -17.01 -5.06
N ASP A 113 8.58 -16.86 -6.21
CA ASP A 113 9.81 -17.58 -6.53
C ASP A 113 10.99 -16.99 -5.73
N SER A 114 11.57 -17.79 -4.83
CA SER A 114 12.68 -17.41 -3.95
C SER A 114 13.97 -17.08 -4.71
N ARG A 115 14.06 -17.40 -6.00
CA ARG A 115 15.22 -17.07 -6.84
C ARG A 115 15.19 -15.62 -7.34
N LEU A 116 14.05 -14.95 -7.24
CA LEU A 116 13.90 -13.56 -7.67
C LEU A 116 14.32 -12.62 -6.55
N ASN A 117 15.00 -11.53 -6.92
CA ASN A 117 15.32 -10.47 -5.99
C ASN A 117 14.11 -9.54 -5.79
N GLN A 118 13.78 -9.21 -4.54
CA GLN A 118 12.54 -8.55 -4.14
C GLN A 118 12.81 -7.25 -3.34
N ASP A 119 13.61 -6.36 -3.91
CA ASP A 119 14.06 -5.13 -3.24
C ASP A 119 12.94 -4.08 -3.00
N TYR A 120 11.73 -4.30 -3.55
CA TYR A 120 10.62 -3.33 -3.52
C TYR A 120 9.37 -3.87 -2.81
N SER A 121 9.56 -4.61 -1.72
CA SER A 121 8.48 -5.25 -0.96
C SER A 121 7.35 -4.30 -0.55
N SER A 122 7.66 -3.07 -0.10
CA SER A 122 6.66 -2.07 0.29
C SER A 122 5.78 -1.65 -0.90
N ASN A 123 6.39 -1.37 -2.05
CA ASN A 123 5.66 -1.05 -3.28
C ASN A 123 4.81 -2.23 -3.75
N ILE A 124 5.32 -3.46 -3.62
CA ILE A 124 4.56 -4.68 -3.95
C ILE A 124 3.34 -4.77 -3.04
N LEU A 125 3.51 -4.68 -1.72
CA LEU A 125 2.40 -4.75 -0.77
C LEU A 125 1.33 -3.69 -1.03
N HIS A 126 1.75 -2.46 -1.32
CA HIS A 126 0.83 -1.40 -1.70
C HIS A 126 0.09 -1.71 -3.01
N ALA A 127 0.78 -2.21 -4.04
CA ALA A 127 0.13 -2.60 -5.29
C ALA A 127 -0.88 -3.75 -5.11
N LEU A 128 -0.60 -4.69 -4.19
CA LEU A 128 -1.50 -5.79 -3.86
C LEU A 128 -2.71 -5.35 -3.04
N SER A 129 -2.57 -4.35 -2.15
CA SER A 129 -3.71 -3.82 -1.39
C SER A 129 -4.73 -3.13 -2.30
N LEU A 130 -4.31 -2.66 -3.47
CA LEU A 130 -5.15 -2.06 -4.51
C LEU A 130 -5.84 -3.08 -5.43
N ALA A 131 -5.67 -4.38 -5.22
CA ALA A 131 -6.20 -5.44 -6.10
C ALA A 131 -7.69 -5.77 -5.90
N GLY A 132 -8.44 -4.92 -5.18
CA GLY A 132 -9.87 -5.10 -4.95
C GLY A 132 -10.19 -6.24 -3.97
N GLU A 133 -11.18 -7.06 -4.32
CA GLU A 133 -11.74 -8.10 -3.44
C GLU A 133 -10.73 -9.18 -3.01
N ASP A 134 -9.79 -9.53 -3.89
CA ASP A 134 -8.75 -10.54 -3.60
C ASP A 134 -7.51 -9.95 -2.89
N SER A 135 -7.46 -8.65 -2.62
CA SER A 135 -6.29 -7.95 -2.05
C SER A 135 -5.72 -8.64 -0.81
N SER A 136 -6.55 -8.91 0.20
CA SER A 136 -6.14 -9.58 1.44
C SER A 136 -5.55 -10.96 1.20
N ARG A 137 -6.13 -11.76 0.29
CA ARG A 137 -5.62 -13.09 -0.03
C ARG A 137 -4.26 -13.02 -0.73
N LEU A 138 -4.09 -12.04 -1.63
CA LEU A 138 -2.85 -11.82 -2.37
C LEU A 138 -1.72 -11.33 -1.46
N VAL A 139 -2.01 -10.38 -0.57
CA VAL A 139 -1.08 -9.90 0.47
C VAL A 139 -0.62 -11.06 1.35
N LEU A 140 -1.56 -11.85 1.89
CA LEU A 140 -1.23 -12.98 2.75
C LEU A 140 -0.40 -14.04 2.02
N ARG A 141 -0.73 -14.33 0.75
CA ARG A 141 0.05 -15.25 -0.07
C ARG A 141 1.48 -14.75 -0.21
N TYR A 142 1.65 -13.51 -0.68
CA TYR A 142 2.96 -12.90 -0.86
C TYR A 142 3.79 -12.91 0.43
N VAL A 143 3.23 -12.41 1.55
CA VAL A 143 3.97 -12.34 2.82
C VAL A 143 4.36 -13.72 3.35
N ARG A 144 3.48 -14.72 3.24
CA ARG A 144 3.73 -16.06 3.76
C ARG A 144 4.73 -16.87 2.92
N THR A 145 4.80 -16.64 1.61
CA THR A 145 5.66 -17.42 0.72
C THR A 145 6.96 -16.73 0.38
N ALA A 146 6.93 -15.41 0.11
CA ALA A 146 8.11 -14.64 -0.22
C ALA A 146 8.84 -14.12 1.02
N THR A 147 8.17 -14.12 2.18
CA THR A 147 8.73 -13.67 3.47
C THR A 147 9.48 -12.34 3.37
N PRO A 148 8.86 -11.28 2.82
CA PRO A 148 9.49 -9.98 2.70
C PRO A 148 9.74 -9.38 4.08
N THR A 149 10.77 -8.54 4.19
CA THR A 149 11.01 -7.77 5.40
C THR A 149 9.96 -6.67 5.54
N LEU A 150 9.13 -6.75 6.58
CA LEU A 150 8.12 -5.74 6.89
C LEU A 150 8.68 -4.73 7.90
N CYS A 151 9.30 -3.66 7.41
CA CYS A 151 9.85 -2.61 8.27
C CYS A 151 8.94 -1.37 8.32
N GLN A 152 8.28 -1.02 7.22
CA GLN A 152 7.54 0.23 7.16
C GLN A 152 6.20 0.10 7.93
N PRO A 153 5.79 1.16 8.63
CA PRO A 153 4.48 1.22 9.28
C PRO A 153 3.32 0.77 8.40
N ASP A 154 3.29 1.26 7.16
CA ASP A 154 2.20 0.99 6.22
C ASP A 154 2.18 -0.48 5.77
N ASP A 155 3.36 -1.08 5.58
CA ASP A 155 3.48 -2.51 5.21
C ASP A 155 2.91 -3.41 6.31
N ILE A 156 3.23 -3.10 7.57
CA ILE A 156 2.75 -3.83 8.74
C ILE A 156 1.23 -3.65 8.86
N ASP A 157 0.73 -2.45 8.60
CA ASP A 157 -0.70 -2.15 8.65
C ASP A 157 -1.46 -2.90 7.53
N ILE A 158 -0.96 -2.90 6.29
CA ILE A 158 -1.52 -3.65 5.16
C ILE A 158 -1.61 -5.15 5.51
N TYR A 159 -0.52 -5.72 6.02
CA TYR A 159 -0.49 -7.12 6.40
C TYR A 159 -1.45 -7.43 7.56
N THR A 160 -1.53 -6.56 8.56
CA THR A 160 -2.43 -6.73 9.71
C THR A 160 -3.90 -6.68 9.31
N LEU A 161 -4.27 -5.74 8.41
CA LEU A 161 -5.63 -5.66 7.88
C LEU A 161 -5.98 -6.88 7.02
N ALA A 162 -5.03 -7.36 6.22
CA ALA A 162 -5.19 -8.59 5.44
C ALA A 162 -5.37 -9.83 6.33
N LEU A 163 -4.66 -9.89 7.47
CA LEU A 163 -4.88 -10.91 8.49
C LEU A 163 -6.28 -10.77 9.09
N ALA A 164 -6.71 -9.56 9.46
CA ALA A 164 -8.01 -9.35 10.11
C ALA A 164 -9.18 -9.78 9.22
N GLU A 165 -9.06 -9.56 7.90
CA GLU A 165 -10.06 -9.99 6.92
C GLU A 165 -10.18 -11.52 6.77
N ASN A 166 -9.09 -12.27 7.00
CA ASN A 166 -9.10 -13.73 6.89
C ASN A 166 -9.29 -14.43 8.24
N SER A 167 -8.67 -13.91 9.30
CA SER A 167 -8.71 -14.42 10.67
C SER A 167 -8.39 -13.29 11.66
N LEU A 168 -9.41 -12.81 12.36
CA LEU A 168 -9.25 -11.83 13.44
C LEU A 168 -8.28 -12.34 14.53
N VAL A 169 -8.30 -13.64 14.80
CA VAL A 169 -7.41 -14.27 15.77
C VAL A 169 -5.95 -14.14 15.33
N ASP A 170 -5.65 -14.34 14.05
CA ASP A 170 -4.30 -14.22 13.53
C ASP A 170 -3.81 -12.77 13.62
N ALA A 171 -4.65 -11.80 13.26
CA ALA A 171 -4.33 -10.38 13.40
C ALA A 171 -4.09 -9.98 14.87
N TRP A 172 -4.92 -10.47 15.79
CA TRP A 172 -4.76 -10.22 17.21
C TRP A 172 -3.52 -10.90 17.79
N ASN A 173 -3.13 -12.05 17.27
CA ASN A 173 -1.87 -12.70 17.63
C ASN A 173 -0.68 -11.92 17.09
N TYR A 174 -0.79 -11.39 15.87
CA TYR A 174 0.27 -10.64 15.23
C TYR A 174 0.62 -9.35 15.97
N GLN A 175 -0.36 -8.55 16.44
CA GLN A 175 -0.01 -7.36 17.24
C GLN A 175 0.75 -7.69 18.53
N ARG A 176 0.58 -8.90 19.09
CA ARG A 176 1.28 -9.34 20.31
C ARG A 176 2.73 -9.73 20.06
N THR A 177 3.19 -9.82 18.81
CA THR A 177 4.61 -10.00 18.51
C THR A 177 5.43 -8.73 18.78
N PHE A 178 4.75 -7.58 18.93
CA PHE A 178 5.36 -6.31 19.29
C PHE A 178 5.30 -6.11 20.82
N GLY A 179 6.34 -5.48 21.37
CA GLY A 179 6.49 -5.28 22.82
C GLY A 179 5.35 -4.46 23.44
N GLU A 180 5.07 -4.72 24.72
CA GLU A 180 4.14 -3.90 25.50
C GLU A 180 4.66 -2.46 25.60
N GLY A 181 3.84 -1.49 25.21
CA GLY A 181 4.19 -0.06 25.19
C GLY A 181 4.79 0.46 23.87
N MET A 182 5.00 -0.39 22.85
CA MET A 182 5.39 0.09 21.53
C MET A 182 4.20 0.77 20.83
N GLU A 183 4.44 1.95 20.23
CA GLU A 183 3.42 2.68 19.46
C GLU A 183 2.82 1.83 18.33
N THR A 184 3.64 1.00 17.68
CA THR A 184 3.19 0.06 16.65
C THR A 184 2.08 -0.86 17.17
N ARG A 185 2.24 -1.42 18.36
CA ARG A 185 1.23 -2.33 18.93
C ARG A 185 -0.08 -1.61 19.19
N GLN A 186 -0.01 -0.40 19.77
CA GLN A 186 -1.19 0.42 20.02
C GLN A 186 -1.93 0.72 18.70
N ARG A 187 -1.20 1.19 17.68
CA ARG A 187 -1.75 1.47 16.35
C ARG A 187 -2.42 0.25 15.72
N LEU A 188 -1.79 -0.93 15.81
CA LEU A 188 -2.36 -2.15 15.25
C LEU A 188 -3.63 -2.59 15.98
N VAL A 189 -3.68 -2.46 17.31
CA VAL A 189 -4.89 -2.75 18.08
C VAL A 189 -6.03 -1.82 17.65
N GLU A 190 -5.78 -0.52 17.55
CA GLU A 190 -6.75 0.47 17.08
C GLU A 190 -7.26 0.09 15.68
N LYS A 191 -6.36 -0.22 14.73
CA LYS A 191 -6.74 -0.63 13.37
C LYS A 191 -7.57 -1.91 13.32
N ILE A 192 -7.23 -2.91 14.13
CA ILE A 192 -7.99 -4.17 14.19
C ILE A 192 -9.40 -3.91 14.73
N LEU A 193 -9.53 -3.09 15.77
CA LEU A 193 -10.83 -2.73 16.35
C LEU A 193 -11.66 -1.90 15.37
N ASP A 194 -11.06 -0.91 14.73
CA ASP A 194 -11.71 -0.09 13.71
C ASP A 194 -12.20 -0.94 12.54
N TRP A 195 -11.40 -1.91 12.09
CA TRP A 195 -11.81 -2.84 11.04
C TRP A 195 -13.03 -3.68 11.47
N CYS A 196 -13.01 -4.22 12.70
CA CYS A 196 -14.12 -5.03 13.23
C CYS A 196 -15.40 -4.21 13.34
N LEU A 197 -15.30 -3.00 13.91
CA LEU A 197 -16.44 -2.11 14.13
C LEU A 197 -16.94 -1.52 12.81
N GLY A 198 -16.06 -1.19 11.87
CA GLY A 198 -16.44 -0.72 10.53
C GLY A 198 -17.19 -1.77 9.71
N LYS A 199 -16.75 -3.03 9.75
CA LYS A 199 -17.50 -4.16 9.15
C LYS A 199 -18.82 -4.41 9.88
N PHE A 200 -18.85 -4.26 11.20
CA PHE A 200 -20.08 -4.38 12.00
C PHE A 200 -21.10 -3.27 11.66
N LEU A 201 -20.66 -2.01 11.54
CA LEU A 201 -21.51 -0.87 11.21
C LEU A 201 -21.96 -0.81 9.75
N SER A 202 -21.22 -1.44 8.83
CA SER A 202 -21.69 -1.64 7.45
C SER A 202 -22.68 -2.80 7.34
N PHE A 203 -22.56 -3.81 8.20
CA PHE A 203 -23.49 -4.95 8.27
C PHE A 203 -24.85 -4.56 8.88
N PHE A 204 -24.85 -3.78 9.95
CA PHE A 204 -26.05 -3.14 10.47
C PHE A 204 -26.19 -1.78 9.81
N GLN A 205 -26.91 -1.69 8.68
CA GLN A 205 -27.21 -0.44 7.99
C GLN A 205 -28.06 0.49 8.90
N PHE A 206 -27.43 1.03 9.93
CA PHE A 206 -28.03 1.93 10.90
C PHE A 206 -28.30 3.25 10.17
N PRO A 207 -29.55 3.75 10.14
CA PRO A 207 -29.83 5.02 9.52
C PRO A 207 -29.02 6.11 10.23
N SER A 208 -28.46 7.05 9.48
CA SER A 208 -27.42 8.01 9.91
C SER A 208 -27.74 8.82 11.17
N HIS A 209 -28.99 8.84 11.64
CA HIS A 209 -29.39 9.49 12.89
C HIS A 209 -28.88 8.75 14.15
N MET A 210 -28.59 7.45 14.08
CA MET A 210 -28.20 6.66 15.27
C MET A 210 -26.71 6.79 15.62
N LEU A 211 -25.85 7.15 14.65
CA LEU A 211 -24.41 7.33 14.86
C LEU A 211 -24.05 8.66 15.56
N MET A 212 -25.00 9.57 15.74
CA MET A 212 -24.77 10.83 16.46
C MET A 212 -24.89 10.71 17.98
N GLU A 213 -25.52 9.67 18.53
CA GLU A 213 -25.70 9.54 19.98
C GLU A 213 -24.48 8.98 20.72
N LEU A 214 -23.59 8.23 20.05
CA LEU A 214 -22.40 7.66 20.70
C LEU A 214 -21.22 8.62 20.83
N ARG A 215 -21.33 9.86 20.29
CA ARG A 215 -20.25 10.86 20.32
C ARG A 215 -20.47 11.99 21.33
N GLN A 216 -21.56 11.96 22.11
CA GLN A 216 -21.78 12.99 23.11
C GLN A 216 -20.99 12.67 24.40
N PRO A 217 -20.12 13.58 24.87
CA PRO A 217 -19.52 13.44 26.20
C PRO A 217 -20.63 13.55 27.27
N PRO A 218 -20.46 12.88 28.43
CA PRO A 218 -21.46 12.92 29.50
C PRO A 218 -21.71 14.37 29.95
N ALA A 219 -22.99 14.73 30.05
CA ALA A 219 -23.43 16.06 30.43
C ALA A 219 -22.75 16.53 31.74
N PRO A 220 -22.35 17.81 31.84
CA PRO A 220 -21.72 18.33 33.05
C PRO A 220 -22.67 18.22 34.24
N LYS A 221 -22.14 17.71 35.36
CA LYS A 221 -22.89 17.55 36.61
C LYS A 221 -23.46 18.90 37.06
N PRO A 222 -24.72 18.95 37.53
CA PRO A 222 -25.33 20.20 37.98
C PRO A 222 -24.56 20.78 39.18
N SER A 223 -24.20 22.05 39.07
CA SER A 223 -23.58 22.85 40.13
C SER A 223 -24.48 22.86 41.37
N LYS A 224 -23.90 22.53 42.53
CA LYS A 224 -24.60 22.59 43.83
C LYS A 224 -25.19 24.00 44.06
N PRO A 225 -26.44 24.12 44.50
CA PRO A 225 -27.01 25.42 44.85
C PRO A 225 -26.27 26.02 46.05
N SER A 226 -25.93 27.30 45.91
CA SER A 226 -25.39 28.17 46.95
C SER A 226 -26.27 28.14 48.20
N SER A 227 -25.66 27.84 49.34
CA SER A 227 -26.25 27.89 50.66
C SER A 227 -26.91 29.26 50.95
N PRO A 228 -28.12 29.29 51.54
CA PRO A 228 -28.81 30.54 51.84
C PRO A 228 -28.19 31.27 53.03
N SER A 229 -28.10 32.60 52.91
CA SER A 229 -27.66 33.55 53.93
C SER A 229 -28.48 33.42 55.24
N PRO A 230 -27.86 33.61 56.41
CA PRO A 230 -28.54 33.47 57.69
C PRO A 230 -29.52 34.63 57.96
N LEU A 231 -30.71 34.27 58.45
CA LEU A 231 -31.77 35.17 58.91
C LEU A 231 -31.33 35.99 60.15
N PRO A 232 -31.83 37.24 60.30
CA PRO A 232 -31.54 38.09 61.44
C PRO A 232 -32.24 37.60 62.72
N GLN A 233 -31.53 37.61 63.85
CA GLN A 233 -32.08 37.26 65.15
C GLN A 233 -33.05 38.35 65.67
N PRO A 234 -34.21 37.98 66.21
CA PRO A 234 -35.07 38.91 66.95
C PRO A 234 -34.59 39.05 68.40
N ASN A 235 -34.45 40.32 68.82
CA ASN A 235 -34.33 40.73 70.22
C ASN A 235 -35.45 40.14 71.08
N SER A 236 -35.12 39.67 72.27
CA SER A 236 -36.08 39.45 73.36
C SER A 236 -35.54 40.06 74.65
N PRO A 237 -36.36 40.80 75.40
CA PRO A 237 -35.93 41.57 76.56
C PRO A 237 -36.04 40.77 77.87
N SER A 238 -35.13 41.04 78.81
CA SER A 238 -35.37 41.25 80.25
C SER A 238 -34.06 41.72 80.89
#